data_AF-A0A8S4G5V4-F1
#
_entry.id   AF-A0A8S4G5V4-F1
#
_cell.length_a   1.000
_cell.length_b   1.000
_cell.length_c   1.000
_cell.angle_alpha   90.00
_cell.angle_beta   90.00
_cell.angle_gamma   90.00
#
_symmetry.space_group_name_H-M   'P 1'
#
loop_
_entity.id
_entity.type
_entity.pdbx_description
1 polymer ?
#
loop_
_entity_poly.entity_id
_entity_poly.type
_entity_poly.pdbx_seq_one_letter_code
_entity_poly.pdbx_strand_id
1 'polypeptide(L)'
;MEENLAISVFRPHLKVLRTSGLFQLDPRTTPRSTFLLHQAFMRFSLLVPLVYASQEVVYMYQVRSDTDKVIDSMYLFLSFVASVYKQVILWLYADEVEGLMDIVKGPLFNREDERQKTILRDLARRAKFIHNWAFGLTQVTCVLWTLKSMVMHLSGSEVDFAIWLPFDHNHRT
;
A
#
# COMPACT_ATOMS: atom_id res chain seq x y z
N MET A 1 -11.23 29.70 -3.74
CA MET A 1 -10.67 28.57 -4.50
C MET A 1 -11.74 27.50 -4.51
N GLU A 2 -12.54 27.45 -5.57
CA GLU A 2 -13.65 26.51 -5.68
C GLU A 2 -13.12 25.09 -5.55
N GLU A 3 -13.66 24.33 -4.60
CA GLU A 3 -13.27 22.96 -4.36
C GLU A 3 -13.78 22.14 -5.55
N ASN A 4 -12.88 21.82 -6.50
CA ASN A 4 -13.18 21.02 -7.69
C ASN A 4 -13.81 19.69 -7.27
N LEU A 5 -15.14 19.59 -7.42
CA LEU A 5 -15.94 18.43 -7.03
C LEU A 5 -15.43 17.15 -7.69
N ALA A 6 -14.90 17.22 -8.92
CA ALA A 6 -14.33 16.08 -9.60
C ALA A 6 -13.10 15.46 -8.88
N ILE A 7 -12.23 16.28 -8.27
CA ILE A 7 -11.06 15.81 -7.53
C ILE A 7 -11.46 15.17 -6.20
N SER A 8 -12.60 15.58 -5.63
CA SER A 8 -13.07 15.08 -4.32
C SER A 8 -13.24 13.56 -4.30
N VAL A 9 -13.52 12.94 -5.46
CA VAL A 9 -13.60 11.49 -5.67
C VAL A 9 -12.27 10.80 -5.36
N PHE A 10 -11.15 11.38 -5.81
CA PHE A 10 -9.82 10.79 -5.70
C PHE A 10 -9.12 11.17 -4.39
N ARG A 11 -9.56 12.24 -3.73
CA ARG A 11 -8.98 12.75 -2.49
C ARG A 11 -8.75 11.68 -1.40
N PRO A 12 -9.70 10.78 -1.05
CA PRO A 12 -9.44 9.76 -0.03
C PRO A 12 -8.34 8.79 -0.45
N HIS A 13 -8.34 8.35 -1.71
CA HIS A 13 -7.32 7.45 -2.27
C HIS A 13 -5.94 8.11 -2.24
N LEU A 14 -5.83 9.32 -2.80
CA LEU A 14 -4.58 10.09 -2.84
C LEU A 14 -4.04 10.40 -1.45
N LYS A 15 -4.92 10.65 -0.47
CA LYS A 15 -4.50 10.85 0.91
C LYS A 15 -3.82 9.61 1.45
N VAL A 16 -4.42 8.42 1.30
CA VAL A 16 -3.83 7.16 1.76
C VAL A 16 -2.50 6.88 1.05
N LEU A 17 -2.47 7.00 -0.28
CA LEU A 17 -1.28 6.82 -1.12
C LEU A 17 -0.12 7.74 -0.71
N ARG A 18 -0.40 8.99 -0.35
CA ARG A 18 0.59 9.93 0.16
C ARG A 18 1.02 9.57 1.58
N THR A 19 0.09 9.28 2.49
CA THR A 19 0.44 8.91 3.87
C THR A 19 1.21 7.59 3.98
N SER A 20 1.00 6.66 3.05
CA SER A 20 1.74 5.39 3.00
C SER A 20 3.11 5.49 2.32
N GLY A 21 3.47 6.66 1.79
CA GLY A 21 4.74 6.86 1.07
C GLY A 21 4.77 6.18 -0.30
N LEU A 22 3.61 5.85 -0.87
CA LEU A 22 3.51 5.24 -2.20
C LEU A 22 3.44 6.29 -3.31
N PHE A 23 2.98 7.50 -3.02
CA PHE A 23 2.83 8.56 -4.01
C PHE A 23 3.52 9.87 -3.59
N GLN A 24 3.98 10.62 -4.61
CA GLN A 24 4.72 11.87 -4.41
C GLN A 24 3.81 12.99 -3.87
N LEU A 25 4.43 13.93 -3.15
CA LEU A 25 3.79 15.19 -2.78
C LEU A 25 3.94 16.17 -3.94
N ASP A 26 2.93 17.02 -4.13
CA ASP A 26 2.98 18.05 -5.15
C ASP A 26 4.11 19.06 -4.80
N PRO A 27 5.13 19.20 -5.66
CA PRO A 27 6.29 20.07 -5.42
C PRO A 27 5.91 21.55 -5.29
N ARG A 28 4.76 21.95 -5.83
CA ARG A 28 4.32 23.36 -5.90
C ARG A 28 3.68 23.84 -4.61
N THR A 29 3.11 22.92 -3.83
CA THR A 29 2.36 23.25 -2.61
C THR A 29 3.14 22.98 -1.33
N THR A 30 4.26 22.25 -1.42
CA THR A 30 4.95 21.68 -0.26
C THR A 30 6.31 22.35 -0.05
N PRO A 31 6.69 22.74 1.19
CA PRO A 31 8.02 23.29 1.45
C PRO A 31 9.14 22.28 1.11
N ARG A 32 10.31 22.79 0.68
CA ARG A 32 11.42 21.94 0.19
C ARG A 32 11.89 20.89 1.21
N SER A 33 11.91 21.22 2.51
CA SER A 33 12.34 20.30 3.56
C SER A 33 11.37 19.12 3.76
N THR A 34 10.06 19.38 3.75
CA THR A 34 9.05 18.33 3.88
C THR A 34 8.95 17.48 2.62
N PHE A 35 9.19 18.07 1.45
CA PHE A 35 9.30 17.32 0.19
C PHE A 35 10.49 16.35 0.22
N LEU A 36 11.66 16.80 0.65
CA LEU A 36 12.86 15.93 0.78
C LEU A 36 12.66 14.84 1.83
N LEU A 37 12.08 15.17 2.99
CA LEU A 37 11.77 14.19 4.03
C LEU A 37 10.78 13.13 3.51
N HIS A 38 9.74 13.57 2.79
CA HIS A 38 8.78 12.67 2.18
C HIS A 38 9.44 11.77 1.14
N GLN A 39 10.32 12.30 0.30
CA GLN A 39 11.06 11.50 -0.67
C GLN A 39 11.97 10.46 0.00
N ALA A 40 12.61 10.80 1.12
CA ALA A 40 13.36 9.84 1.93
C ALA A 40 12.44 8.76 2.51
N PHE A 41 11.28 9.15 3.03
CA PHE A 41 10.26 8.22 3.54
C PHE A 41 9.72 7.29 2.44
N MET A 42 9.49 7.78 1.23
CA MET A 42 9.07 6.97 0.08
C MET A 42 10.12 5.90 -0.27
N ARG A 43 11.41 6.28 -0.30
CA ARG A 43 12.51 5.32 -0.51
C ARG A 43 12.57 4.29 0.60
N PHE A 44 12.42 4.71 1.86
CA PHE A 44 12.36 3.80 3.00
C PHE A 44 11.20 2.81 2.88
N SER A 45 10.00 3.29 2.51
CA SER A 45 8.81 2.47 2.27
C SER A 45 9.01 1.41 1.18
N LEU A 46 9.86 1.68 0.17
CA LEU A 46 10.26 0.70 -0.85
C LEU A 46 11.33 -0.28 -0.35
N LEU A 47 12.28 0.18 0.47
CA LEU A 47 13.38 -0.63 0.97
C LEU A 47 12.88 -1.74 1.91
N VAL A 48 11.90 -1.46 2.76
CA VAL A 48 11.34 -2.44 3.70
C VAL A 48 10.85 -3.74 3.02
N PRO A 49 9.94 -3.69 2.01
CA PRO A 49 9.49 -4.90 1.33
C PRO A 49 10.58 -5.56 0.48
N LEU A 50 11.58 -4.82 -0.01
CA LEU A 50 12.73 -5.41 -0.71
C LEU A 50 13.62 -6.23 0.23
N VAL A 51 13.91 -5.69 1.42
CA VAL A 51 14.64 -6.43 2.46
C VAL A 51 13.85 -7.67 2.85
N TYR A 52 12.55 -7.53 3.08
CA TYR A 52 11.67 -8.66 3.41
C TYR A 52 11.70 -9.76 2.33
N ALA A 53 11.53 -9.38 1.06
CA ALA A 53 11.60 -10.31 -0.06
C ALA A 53 12.97 -11.02 -0.16
N SER A 54 14.06 -10.32 0.14
CA SER A 54 15.39 -10.94 0.20
C SER A 54 15.51 -11.97 1.32
N GLN A 55 14.90 -11.70 2.48
CA GLN A 55 14.88 -12.64 3.61
C GLN A 55 14.01 -13.88 3.31
N GLU A 56 12.89 -13.72 2.62
CA GLU A 56 12.05 -14.84 2.16
C GLU A 56 12.79 -15.75 1.18
N VAL A 57 13.58 -15.19 0.25
CA VAL A 57 14.39 -15.99 -0.69
C VAL A 57 15.41 -16.84 0.05
N VAL A 58 16.06 -16.29 1.08
CA VAL A 58 17.00 -17.04 1.93
C VAL A 58 16.28 -18.14 2.72
N TYR A 59 15.11 -17.84 3.28
CA TYR A 59 14.29 -18.82 3.99
C TYR A 59 13.86 -19.99 3.09
N MET A 60 13.36 -19.68 1.89
CA MET A 60 12.96 -20.67 0.90
C MET A 60 14.12 -21.60 0.51
N TYR A 61 15.35 -21.08 0.45
CA TYR A 61 16.54 -21.89 0.19
C TYR A 61 16.88 -22.87 1.33
N GLN A 62 16.64 -22.46 2.58
CA GLN A 62 16.86 -23.28 3.78
C GLN A 62 15.81 -24.38 3.92
N VAL A 63 14.56 -24.05 3.67
CA VAL A 63 13.40 -24.94 3.87
C VAL A 63 13.07 -25.73 2.59
N ARG A 64 13.95 -25.72 1.58
CA ARG A 64 13.74 -26.38 0.27
C ARG A 64 13.37 -27.86 0.31
N SER A 65 13.65 -28.56 1.42
CA SER A 65 13.30 -29.97 1.61
C SER A 65 11.83 -30.18 1.99
N ASP A 66 11.15 -29.14 2.48
CA ASP A 66 9.75 -29.16 2.88
C ASP A 66 8.92 -28.37 1.85
N THR A 67 8.29 -29.11 0.93
CA THR A 67 7.54 -28.55 -0.18
C THR A 67 6.38 -27.67 0.29
N ASP A 68 5.71 -28.02 1.39
CA ASP A 68 4.54 -27.29 1.88
C ASP A 68 4.95 -25.90 2.39
N LYS A 69 6.03 -25.83 3.18
CA LYS A 69 6.57 -24.56 3.66
C LYS A 69 7.13 -23.68 2.55
N VAL A 70 7.71 -24.29 1.51
CA VAL A 70 8.17 -23.56 0.32
C VAL A 70 6.99 -22.92 -0.43
N ILE A 71 5.91 -23.67 -0.67
CA ILE A 71 4.73 -23.16 -1.38
C ILE A 71 4.10 -21.98 -0.63
N ASP A 72 3.93 -22.12 0.70
CA ASP A 72 3.39 -21.04 1.54
C ASP A 72 4.26 -19.77 1.47
N SER A 73 5.58 -19.93 1.50
CA SER A 73 6.54 -18.82 1.39
C SER A 73 6.52 -18.16 0.00
N MET A 74 6.35 -18.94 -1.06
CA MET A 74 6.26 -18.42 -2.44
C MET A 74 5.03 -17.53 -2.64
N TYR A 75 3.90 -17.86 -2.00
CA TYR A 75 2.69 -17.04 -2.08
C TYR A 75 2.90 -15.66 -1.43
N LEU A 76 3.55 -15.63 -0.27
CA LEU A 76 3.88 -14.40 0.45
C LEU A 76 4.88 -13.56 -0.35
N PHE A 77 5.93 -14.20 -0.88
CA PHE A 77 6.92 -13.58 -1.76
C PHE A 77 6.30 -12.94 -3.01
N LEU A 78 5.42 -13.65 -3.71
CA LEU A 78 4.73 -13.11 -4.88
C LEU A 78 3.92 -11.86 -4.53
N SER A 79 3.31 -11.84 -3.34
CA SER A 79 2.53 -10.69 -2.86
C SER A 79 3.42 -9.46 -2.64
N PHE A 80 4.62 -9.64 -2.06
CA PHE A 80 5.58 -8.55 -1.90
C PHE A 80 6.14 -8.05 -3.23
N VAL A 81 6.53 -8.96 -4.14
CA VAL A 81 7.01 -8.59 -5.48
C VAL A 81 5.94 -7.82 -6.26
N ALA A 82 4.68 -8.27 -6.22
CA ALA A 82 3.58 -7.57 -6.88
C ALA A 82 3.33 -6.18 -6.27
N SER A 83 3.49 -6.02 -4.96
CA SER A 83 3.40 -4.72 -4.28
C SER A 83 4.52 -3.77 -4.72
N VAL A 84 5.77 -4.24 -4.70
CA VAL A 84 6.95 -3.49 -5.14
C VAL A 84 6.81 -3.08 -6.61
N TYR A 85 6.37 -3.99 -7.48
CA TYR A 85 6.13 -3.70 -8.89
C TYR A 85 5.12 -2.57 -9.08
N LYS A 86 3.96 -2.65 -8.40
CA LYS A 86 2.94 -1.59 -8.45
C LYS A 86 3.47 -0.25 -7.96
N GLN A 87 4.27 -0.25 -6.89
CA GLN A 87 4.89 0.96 -6.35
C GLN A 87 5.87 1.59 -7.34
N VAL A 88 6.73 0.79 -7.98
CA VAL A 88 7.68 1.28 -8.99
C VAL A 88 6.95 1.83 -10.22
N ILE A 89 5.97 1.12 -10.75
CA ILE A 89 5.16 1.58 -11.89
C ILE A 89 4.47 2.90 -11.55
N LEU A 90 3.87 3.03 -10.36
CA LEU A 90 3.23 4.28 -9.95
C LEU A 90 4.22 5.45 -9.88
N TRP A 91 5.49 5.20 -9.54
CA TRP A 91 6.52 6.24 -9.52
C TRP A 91 6.99 6.63 -10.91
N LEU A 92 7.15 5.66 -11.82
CA LEU A 92 7.53 5.91 -13.20
C LEU A 92 6.47 6.74 -13.95
N TYR A 93 5.19 6.46 -13.69
CA TYR A 93 4.06 7.13 -14.32
C TYR A 93 3.44 8.22 -13.43
N ALA A 94 4.16 8.70 -12.41
CA ALA A 94 3.64 9.69 -11.47
C ALA A 94 3.22 10.99 -12.18
N ASP A 95 4.03 11.45 -13.14
CA ASP A 95 3.77 12.67 -13.92
C ASP A 95 2.53 12.51 -14.83
N GLU A 96 2.35 11.32 -15.42
CA GLU A 96 1.16 11.03 -16.23
C GLU A 96 -0.12 10.96 -15.39
N VAL A 97 -0.03 10.37 -14.19
CA VAL A 97 -1.14 10.35 -13.23
C VAL A 97 -1.49 11.77 -12.77
N GLU A 98 -0.50 12.63 -12.57
CA GLU A 98 -0.72 14.05 -12.27
C GLU A 98 -1.36 14.80 -13.46
N GLY A 99 -0.89 14.54 -14.69
CA GLY A 99 -1.51 15.06 -15.91
C GLY A 99 -2.97 14.65 -16.07
N LEU A 100 -3.29 13.37 -15.80
CA LEU A 100 -4.67 12.89 -15.79
C LEU A 100 -5.50 13.59 -14.72
N MET A 101 -4.92 13.79 -13.54
CA MET A 101 -5.58 14.51 -12.46
C MET A 101 -5.86 15.96 -12.84
N ASP A 102 -4.94 16.63 -13.53
CA ASP A 102 -5.10 18.00 -14.05
C ASP A 102 -6.22 18.09 -15.11
N ILE A 103 -6.34 17.09 -15.99
CA ILE A 103 -7.48 16.98 -16.92
C ILE A 103 -8.80 16.90 -16.15
N VAL A 104 -8.85 16.12 -15.07
CA VAL A 104 -10.03 15.99 -14.20
C VAL A 104 -10.33 17.29 -13.44
N LYS A 105 -9.32 18.12 -13.13
CA LYS A 105 -9.55 19.47 -12.56
C LYS A 105 -10.13 20.44 -13.58
N GLY A 106 -9.97 20.14 -14.87
CA GLY A 106 -10.35 21.03 -15.96
C GLY A 106 -11.85 21.35 -16.03
N PRO A 107 -12.21 22.37 -16.82
CA PRO A 107 -13.59 22.86 -16.93
C PRO A 107 -14.55 21.84 -17.57
N LEU A 108 -14.03 20.79 -18.21
CA LEU A 108 -14.84 19.70 -18.76
C LEU A 108 -15.57 18.92 -17.65
N PHE A 109 -14.89 18.67 -16.53
CA PHE A 109 -15.42 17.87 -15.42
C PHE A 109 -16.03 18.73 -14.30
N ASN A 110 -15.78 20.04 -14.27
CA ASN A 110 -16.32 20.98 -13.28
C ASN A 110 -17.28 22.03 -13.88
N ARG A 111 -18.12 21.65 -14.86
CA ARG A 111 -19.16 22.55 -15.40
C ARG A 111 -20.20 22.88 -14.32
N GLU A 112 -20.79 24.07 -14.40
CA GLU A 112 -21.82 24.56 -13.45
C GLU A 112 -23.19 23.85 -13.54
N ASP A 113 -23.28 22.71 -14.23
CA ASP A 113 -24.52 21.94 -14.33
C ASP A 113 -24.82 21.17 -13.03
N GLU A 114 -25.98 21.45 -12.42
CA GLU A 114 -26.44 20.79 -11.19
C GLU A 114 -26.63 19.27 -11.35
N ARG A 115 -26.96 18.80 -12.56
CA ARG A 115 -27.06 17.36 -12.84
C ARG A 115 -25.69 16.69 -12.74
N GLN A 116 -24.66 17.31 -13.35
CA GLN A 116 -23.28 16.82 -13.29
C GLN A 116 -22.73 16.83 -11.86
N LYS A 117 -22.97 17.91 -11.10
CA LYS A 117 -22.59 17.97 -9.68
C LYS A 117 -23.22 16.84 -8.85
N THR A 118 -24.49 16.52 -9.10
CA THR A 118 -25.19 15.43 -8.39
C THR A 118 -24.56 14.08 -8.70
N ILE A 119 -24.25 13.80 -9.97
CA ILE A 119 -23.57 12.56 -10.38
C ILE A 119 -22.17 12.46 -9.74
N LEU A 120 -21.39 13.54 -9.76
CA LEU A 120 -20.05 13.56 -9.17
C LEU A 120 -20.08 13.32 -7.66
N ARG A 121 -21.06 13.89 -6.93
CA ARG A 121 -21.24 13.61 -5.50
C ARG A 121 -21.59 12.15 -5.24
N ASP A 122 -22.45 11.55 -6.08
CA ASP A 122 -22.78 10.14 -5.93
C ASP A 122 -21.57 9.22 -6.16
N LEU A 123 -20.80 9.51 -7.22
CA LEU A 123 -19.54 8.83 -7.50
C LEU A 123 -18.53 8.99 -6.38
N ALA A 124 -18.37 10.19 -5.82
CA ALA A 124 -17.46 10.45 -4.69
C ALA A 124 -17.86 9.61 -3.46
N ARG A 125 -19.17 9.51 -3.17
CA ARG A 125 -19.67 8.67 -2.07
C ARG A 125 -19.39 7.18 -2.32
N ARG A 126 -19.65 6.69 -3.54
CA ARG A 126 -19.39 5.29 -3.91
C ARG A 126 -17.90 4.96 -3.87
N ALA A 127 -17.06 5.82 -4.42
CA ALA A 127 -15.61 5.64 -4.39
C ALA A 127 -15.09 5.59 -2.95
N LYS A 128 -15.54 6.52 -2.10
CA LYS A 128 -15.21 6.51 -0.67
C LYS A 128 -15.69 5.24 0.04
N PHE A 129 -16.91 4.77 -0.27
CA PHE A 129 -17.45 3.54 0.30
C PHE A 129 -16.61 2.32 -0.08
N ILE A 130 -16.31 2.15 -1.37
CA ILE A 130 -15.48 1.04 -1.87
C ILE A 130 -14.09 1.10 -1.25
N HIS A 131 -13.50 2.30 -1.18
CA HIS A 131 -12.19 2.51 -0.56
C HIS A 131 -12.19 2.08 0.91
N ASN A 132 -13.16 2.54 1.70
CA ASN A 132 -13.25 2.20 3.11
C ASN A 132 -13.45 0.70 3.33
N TRP A 133 -14.26 0.05 2.49
CA TRP A 133 -14.46 -1.40 2.55
C TRP A 133 -13.18 -2.17 2.21
N ALA A 134 -12.52 -1.81 1.11
CA ALA A 134 -11.27 -2.45 0.71
C ALA A 134 -10.21 -2.29 1.80
N PHE A 135 -10.04 -1.07 2.33
CA PHE A 135 -9.11 -0.81 3.43
C PHE A 135 -9.49 -1.57 4.71
N GLY A 136 -10.78 -1.61 5.06
CA GLY A 136 -11.28 -2.36 6.21
C GLY A 136 -10.99 -3.86 6.10
N LEU A 137 -11.20 -4.46 4.92
CA LEU A 137 -10.87 -5.87 4.66
C LEU A 137 -9.38 -6.13 4.84
N THR A 138 -8.52 -5.25 4.33
CA THR A 138 -7.06 -5.37 4.53
C THR A 138 -6.70 -5.34 6.02
N GLN A 139 -7.27 -4.43 6.80
CA GLN A 139 -7.03 -4.37 8.25
C GLN A 139 -7.49 -5.63 8.97
N VAL A 140 -8.67 -6.16 8.62
CA VAL A 140 -9.17 -7.43 9.17
C VAL A 140 -8.22 -8.57 8.84
N THR A 141 -7.73 -8.66 7.59
CA THR A 141 -6.74 -9.68 7.21
C THR A 141 -5.46 -9.54 8.03
N CYS A 142 -4.92 -8.33 8.21
CA CYS A 142 -3.74 -8.12 9.04
C CYS A 142 -3.97 -8.56 10.50
N VAL A 143 -5.12 -8.21 11.08
CA VAL A 143 -5.48 -8.63 12.45
C VAL A 143 -5.62 -10.15 12.56
N LEU A 144 -6.19 -10.81 11.56
CA LEU A 144 -6.28 -12.27 11.54
C LEU A 144 -4.90 -12.93 11.47
N TRP A 145 -3.97 -12.38 10.68
CA TRP A 145 -2.58 -12.85 10.63
C TRP A 145 -1.87 -12.68 11.98
N THR A 146 -2.06 -11.56 12.67
CA THR A 146 -1.47 -11.35 14.01
C THR A 146 -2.10 -12.26 15.06
N LEU A 147 -3.42 -12.44 15.03
CA LEU A 147 -4.13 -13.35 15.94
C LEU A 147 -3.71 -14.80 15.72
N LYS A 148 -3.61 -15.25 14.46
CA LYS A 148 -3.10 -16.59 14.13
C LYS A 148 -1.71 -16.82 14.76
N SER A 149 -0.81 -15.85 14.58
CA SER A 149 0.55 -15.92 15.13
C SER A 149 0.55 -15.97 16.66
N MET A 150 -0.31 -15.17 17.31
CA MET A 150 -0.45 -15.14 18.76
C MET A 150 -1.02 -16.46 19.32
N VAL A 151 -2.05 -17.02 18.68
CA VAL A 151 -2.63 -18.31 19.08
C VAL A 151 -1.61 -19.43 18.95
N MET A 152 -0.85 -19.48 17.85
CA MET A 152 0.21 -20.47 17.65
C MET A 152 1.28 -20.40 18.74
N HIS A 153 1.71 -19.18 19.10
CA HIS A 153 2.67 -18.97 20.19
C HIS A 153 2.14 -19.44 21.55
N LEU A 154 0.89 -19.09 21.89
CA LEU A 154 0.24 -19.48 23.15
C LEU A 154 -0.04 -20.98 23.25
N SER A 155 -0.31 -21.65 22.12
CA SER A 155 -0.47 -23.10 22.06
C SER A 155 0.84 -23.88 22.21
N GLY A 156 1.98 -23.19 22.32
CA GLY A 156 3.29 -23.81 22.50
C GLY A 156 3.85 -24.48 21.23
N SER A 157 3.24 -24.22 20.07
CA SER A 157 3.78 -24.63 18.77
C SER A 157 4.87 -23.67 18.32
N GLU A 158 5.86 -24.19 17.59
CA GLU A 158 6.87 -23.35 16.93
C GLU A 158 6.19 -22.39 15.95
N VAL A 159 6.49 -21.11 16.06
CA VAL A 159 5.95 -20.09 15.14
C VAL A 159 6.91 -20.01 13.96
N ASP A 160 6.58 -20.76 12.90
CA ASP A 160 7.31 -20.65 11.63
C ASP A 160 6.96 -19.32 10.96
N PHE A 161 7.82 -18.32 11.18
CA PHE A 161 7.83 -17.15 10.32
C PHE A 161 8.46 -17.53 8.98
N ALA A 162 7.77 -17.27 7.87
CA ALA A 162 8.29 -17.50 6.52
C ALA A 162 9.41 -16.50 6.13
N ILE A 163 10.28 -16.14 7.08
CA ILE A 163 11.30 -15.11 6.96
C ILE A 163 12.58 -15.63 7.60
N TRP A 164 13.71 -15.38 6.96
CA TRP A 164 15.00 -15.62 7.59
C TRP A 164 15.33 -14.52 8.59
N LEU A 165 15.49 -14.89 9.86
CA LEU A 165 15.99 -14.03 10.93
C LEU A 165 17.41 -14.45 11.33
N PRO A 166 18.33 -13.50 11.57
CA PRO A 166 19.70 -13.80 12.00
C PRO A 166 19.78 -14.25 13.47
N PHE A 167 18.66 -14.35 14.17
CA PHE A 167 18.55 -14.80 15.56
C PHE A 167 17.47 -15.88 15.68
N ASP A 168 17.65 -16.77 16.65
CA ASP A 168 16.68 -17.81 16.96
C ASP A 168 15.43 -17.18 17.61
N HIS A 169 14.30 -17.34 16.94
CA HIS A 169 12.99 -16.81 17.34
C HIS A 169 12.20 -17.78 18.22
N ASN A 170 12.69 -19.02 18.39
CA ASN A 170 12.07 -20.05 19.24
C ASN A 170 12.82 -20.25 20.57
N HIS A 171 13.75 -19.37 20.94
CA HIS A 171 14.46 -19.48 22.20
C HIS A 171 13.51 -19.18 23.39
N ARG A 172 12.96 -20.24 24.01
CA ARG A 172 12.22 -20.14 25.27
C ARG A 172 13.20 -19.80 26.39
N THR A 173 13.04 -18.62 27.00
CA THR A 173 13.54 -18.33 28.35
C THR A 173 12.57 -18.89 29.38
#